data_AF-A0A8H4S290-F1
#
_entry.id   AF-A0A8H4S290-F1
#
_cell.length_a   1.000
_cell.length_b   1.000
_cell.length_c   1.000
_cell.angle_alpha   90.00
_cell.angle_beta   90.00
_cell.angle_gamma   90.00
#
_symmetry.space_group_name_H-M   'P 1'
#
loop_
_entity.id
_entity.type
_entity.pdbx_description
1 polymer ?
#
loop_
_entity_poly.entity_id
_entity_poly.type
_entity_poly.pdbx_seq_one_letter_code
_entity_poly.pdbx_strand_id
1 'polypeptide(L)'
;MASATSRPLEYLEGLPGTTFYKLYQQPSTALAIFRRMLPDLAKCFVMALLYLKDPLPTADLEVWVNSESKKERDNALSILGRLHILSTTLTGENVRAYMITNPFAASLRQALMGAEDSHSFGVFSQAPEHTLTSIADLDEYARRQWEGVMGYMVGTSALSGQRDAVNLSKGVKQLLQAGHLVEIRGNRVDITKDGFGFVLQDVNTQVWHILILYVESAEAIGMDSVEVLSFLFLLSSLELGSSYNKSHMTPNQLRTLADLADFGIVYQEDADATRFYPTRLATTLTSDSSALSNPVTGSLTGPAGSSGGPGSGFIIIETNYRLYAYTSSPLQISLISLFTNLKYRFPNLVTGKITRQSVRRAIEMGITADQIISYLLSHAHPQLRKHSAAQSNGKGVPASVLPPTVTDQIRLWQLERDRLRATAGFLFKDFTSLTEYQAPCQYAAEIGVLVWKSDRKRMFFVTRHEQVAAFLRSQKVGGK
;
A
#
# COMPACT_ATOMS: atom_id res chain seq x y z
N MET A 1 8.11 -14.03 12.36
CA MET A 1 8.00 -12.62 11.96
C MET A 1 6.92 -12.55 10.90
N ALA A 2 5.78 -11.93 11.22
CA ALA A 2 4.68 -11.80 10.26
C ALA A 2 5.17 -10.92 9.10
N SER A 3 5.54 -11.56 8.00
CA SER A 3 5.70 -10.87 6.71
C SER A 3 4.42 -10.07 6.51
N ALA A 4 4.53 -8.76 6.37
CA ALA A 4 3.40 -7.90 6.09
C ALA A 4 2.60 -8.56 4.97
N THR A 5 1.35 -8.94 5.27
CA THR A 5 0.39 -9.39 4.26
C THR A 5 0.39 -8.31 3.19
N SER A 6 1.07 -8.61 2.08
CA SER A 6 1.32 -7.64 1.05
C SER A 6 -0.05 -7.41 0.41
N ARG A 7 -0.57 -6.19 0.48
CA ARG A 7 -1.76 -5.75 -0.28
C ARG A 7 -1.80 -6.33 -1.71
N PRO A 8 -0.67 -6.50 -2.43
CA PRO A 8 -0.62 -7.26 -3.68
C PRO A 8 -1.19 -8.68 -3.61
N LEU A 9 -0.84 -9.46 -2.59
CA LEU A 9 -1.31 -10.84 -2.41
C LEU A 9 -2.80 -10.86 -2.06
N GLU A 10 -3.26 -9.95 -1.20
CA GLU A 10 -4.68 -9.81 -0.87
C GLU A 10 -5.54 -9.47 -2.11
N TYR A 11 -5.03 -8.57 -2.96
CA TYR A 11 -5.70 -8.24 -4.23
C TYR A 11 -5.78 -9.47 -5.15
N LEU A 12 -4.68 -10.20 -5.33
CA LEU A 12 -4.64 -11.40 -6.17
C LEU A 12 -5.55 -12.51 -5.62
N GLU A 13 -5.57 -12.73 -4.30
CA GLU A 13 -6.45 -13.72 -3.67
C GLU A 13 -7.95 -13.43 -3.90
N GLY A 14 -8.32 -12.17 -4.15
CA GLY A 14 -9.70 -11.77 -4.44
C GLY A 14 -10.14 -12.00 -5.89
N LEU A 15 -9.22 -12.32 -6.81
CA LEU A 15 -9.53 -12.45 -8.24
C LEU A 15 -10.18 -13.80 -8.58
N PRO A 16 -11.08 -13.84 -9.58
CA PRO A 16 -11.70 -15.08 -10.01
C PRO A 16 -10.71 -16.01 -10.72
N GLY A 17 -10.89 -17.33 -10.57
CA GLY A 17 -10.02 -18.34 -11.18
C GLY A 17 -9.89 -18.27 -12.72
N THR A 18 -10.87 -17.69 -13.41
CA THR A 18 -10.80 -17.44 -14.87
C THR A 18 -9.73 -16.41 -15.23
N THR A 19 -9.51 -15.42 -14.37
CA THR A 19 -8.46 -14.42 -14.54
C THR A 19 -7.09 -15.05 -14.36
N PHE A 20 -6.92 -15.91 -13.35
CA PHE A 20 -5.68 -16.68 -13.15
C PHE A 20 -5.36 -17.59 -14.32
N TYR A 21 -6.37 -18.23 -14.93
CA TYR A 21 -6.13 -19.07 -16.12
C TYR A 21 -5.50 -18.27 -17.26
N LYS A 22 -5.98 -17.05 -17.54
CA LYS A 22 -5.40 -16.16 -18.56
C LYS A 22 -4.03 -15.65 -18.15
N LEU A 23 -3.90 -15.22 -16.90
CA LEU A 23 -2.68 -14.63 -16.36
C LEU A 23 -1.51 -15.63 -16.37
N TYR A 24 -1.77 -16.90 -16.04
CA TYR A 24 -0.78 -17.97 -16.05
C TYR A 24 -0.42 -18.50 -17.43
N GLN A 25 -1.04 -18.03 -18.52
CA GLN A 25 -0.57 -18.33 -19.87
C GLN A 25 0.74 -17.61 -20.20
N GLN A 26 1.04 -16.51 -19.49
CA GLN A 26 2.29 -15.78 -19.70
C GLN A 26 3.40 -16.30 -18.75
N PRO A 27 4.57 -16.72 -19.28
CA PRO A 27 5.70 -17.19 -18.48
C PRO A 27 6.23 -16.17 -17.45
N SER A 28 6.24 -14.87 -17.81
CA SER A 28 6.66 -13.78 -16.93
C SER A 28 5.84 -13.72 -15.65
N THR A 29 4.52 -13.89 -15.76
CA THR A 29 3.63 -13.79 -14.60
C THR A 29 3.75 -15.00 -13.68
N ALA A 30 3.83 -16.21 -14.25
CA ALA A 30 4.05 -17.42 -13.46
C ALA A 30 5.36 -17.31 -12.64
N LEU A 31 6.42 -16.80 -13.25
CA LEU A 31 7.71 -16.58 -12.59
C LEU A 31 7.64 -15.50 -11.51
N ALA A 32 6.99 -14.36 -11.78
CA ALA A 32 6.87 -13.26 -10.82
C ALA A 32 6.09 -13.69 -9.57
N ILE A 33 4.98 -14.40 -9.74
CA ILE A 33 4.18 -14.94 -8.64
C ILE A 33 4.98 -15.99 -7.85
N PHE A 34 5.66 -16.91 -8.53
CA PHE A 34 6.51 -17.91 -7.88
C PHE A 34 7.63 -17.29 -7.04
N ARG A 35 8.31 -16.25 -7.55
CA ARG A 35 9.43 -15.60 -6.86
C ARG A 35 8.99 -14.82 -5.61
N ARG A 36 7.91 -14.03 -5.70
CA ARG A 36 7.58 -13.04 -4.67
C ARG A 36 6.35 -13.34 -3.83
N MET A 37 5.33 -13.95 -4.39
CA MET A 37 4.04 -14.10 -3.70
C MET A 37 3.92 -15.39 -2.90
N LEU A 38 4.82 -16.35 -3.13
CA LEU A 38 4.81 -17.63 -2.44
C LEU A 38 5.74 -17.64 -1.22
N PRO A 39 5.29 -18.13 -0.05
CA PRO A 39 6.19 -18.51 1.04
C PRO A 39 7.21 -19.56 0.60
N ASP A 40 8.36 -19.63 1.26
CA ASP A 40 9.44 -20.55 0.86
C ASP A 40 8.99 -22.02 0.87
N LEU A 41 8.17 -22.42 1.84
CA LEU A 41 7.59 -23.77 1.87
C LEU A 41 6.66 -24.04 0.68
N ALA A 42 5.87 -23.04 0.25
CA ALA A 42 5.02 -23.16 -0.93
C ALA A 42 5.85 -23.28 -2.21
N LYS A 43 6.98 -22.55 -2.31
CA LYS A 43 7.93 -22.69 -3.43
C LYS A 43 8.50 -24.10 -3.51
N CYS A 44 8.87 -24.70 -2.37
CA CYS A 44 9.34 -26.08 -2.31
C CYS A 44 8.29 -27.06 -2.85
N PHE A 45 7.02 -26.95 -2.44
CA PHE A 45 5.95 -27.79 -2.96
C PHE A 45 5.75 -27.61 -4.46
N VAL A 46 5.72 -26.36 -4.94
CA VAL A 46 5.58 -26.08 -6.37
C VAL A 46 6.73 -26.70 -7.17
N MET A 47 7.98 -26.55 -6.73
CA MET A 47 9.13 -27.13 -7.42
C MET A 47 9.13 -28.67 -7.40
N ALA A 48 8.73 -29.29 -6.29
CA ALA A 48 8.64 -30.74 -6.17
C ALA A 48 7.55 -31.32 -7.09
N LEU A 49 6.39 -30.65 -7.17
CA LEU A 49 5.26 -31.10 -7.98
C LEU A 49 5.39 -30.70 -9.47
N LEU A 50 6.27 -29.76 -9.83
CA LEU A 50 6.36 -29.19 -11.18
C LEU A 50 6.64 -30.23 -12.27
N TYR A 51 7.42 -31.26 -12.00
CA TYR A 51 7.77 -32.28 -13.00
C TYR A 51 7.03 -33.61 -12.81
N LEU A 52 6.14 -33.70 -11.81
CA LEU A 52 5.30 -34.87 -11.62
C LEU A 52 4.19 -34.89 -12.67
N LYS A 53 4.01 -36.05 -13.30
CA LYS A 53 2.92 -36.30 -14.26
C LYS A 53 1.65 -36.77 -13.56
N ASP A 54 1.82 -37.50 -12.47
CA ASP A 54 0.72 -38.07 -11.70
C ASP A 54 0.39 -37.19 -10.47
N PRO A 55 -0.88 -37.06 -10.08
CA PRO A 55 -1.28 -36.35 -8.87
C PRO A 55 -0.68 -36.99 -7.61
N LEU A 56 -0.11 -36.19 -6.72
CA LEU A 56 0.50 -36.67 -5.47
C LEU A 56 -0.58 -36.83 -4.38
N PRO A 57 -0.74 -38.01 -3.75
CA PRO A 57 -1.66 -38.19 -2.63
C PRO A 57 -1.39 -37.20 -1.49
N THR A 58 -2.47 -36.71 -0.87
CA THR A 58 -2.40 -35.80 0.28
C THR A 58 -1.52 -36.36 1.40
N ALA A 59 -1.68 -37.64 1.74
CA ALA A 59 -0.93 -38.34 2.78
C ALA A 59 0.60 -38.27 2.58
N ASP A 60 1.06 -38.42 1.33
CA ASP A 60 2.50 -38.40 1.02
C ASP A 60 3.09 -37.00 1.18
N LEU A 61 2.32 -35.97 0.81
CA LEU A 61 2.72 -34.58 1.03
C LEU A 61 2.76 -34.23 2.51
N GLU A 62 1.90 -34.84 3.34
CA GLU A 62 1.94 -34.64 4.80
C GLU A 62 3.23 -35.18 5.43
N VAL A 63 3.79 -36.27 4.88
CA VAL A 63 5.04 -36.88 5.36
C VAL A 63 6.25 -35.99 5.09
N TRP A 64 6.19 -35.11 4.09
CA TRP A 64 7.30 -34.21 3.74
C TRP A 64 7.54 -33.10 4.77
N VAL A 65 6.60 -32.85 5.69
CA VAL A 65 6.68 -31.76 6.67
C VAL A 65 6.80 -32.31 8.08
N ASN A 66 7.74 -31.76 8.85
CA ASN A 66 7.91 -32.08 10.26
C ASN A 66 6.63 -31.76 11.06
N SER A 67 6.39 -32.55 12.12
CA SER A 67 5.18 -32.41 12.95
C SER A 67 5.01 -31.04 13.62
N GLU A 68 6.11 -30.29 13.82
CA GLU A 68 6.10 -28.95 14.43
C GLU A 68 5.60 -27.85 13.46
N SER A 69 5.74 -28.04 12.14
CA SER A 69 5.42 -27.01 11.11
C SER A 69 4.09 -27.23 10.39
N LYS A 70 3.16 -28.02 10.96
CA LYS A 70 1.85 -28.31 10.34
C LYS A 70 1.05 -27.05 10.00
N LYS A 71 1.09 -26.03 10.87
CA LYS A 71 0.40 -24.74 10.64
C LYS A 71 0.94 -23.99 9.42
N GLU A 72 2.25 -24.01 9.22
CA GLU A 72 2.90 -23.34 8.09
C GLU A 72 2.59 -24.06 6.78
N ARG A 73 2.52 -25.39 6.81
CA ARG A 73 2.05 -26.22 5.68
C ARG A 73 0.62 -25.88 5.31
N ASP A 74 -0.30 -25.87 6.27
CA ASP A 74 -1.71 -25.60 5.99
C ASP A 74 -1.91 -24.17 5.44
N ASN A 75 -1.13 -23.21 5.94
CA ASN A 75 -1.08 -21.85 5.39
C ASN A 75 -0.54 -21.83 3.94
N ALA A 76 0.57 -22.52 3.67
CA ALA A 76 1.16 -22.61 2.33
C ALA A 76 0.20 -23.27 1.32
N LEU A 77 -0.47 -24.36 1.70
CA LEU A 77 -1.48 -25.03 0.87
C LEU A 77 -2.72 -24.14 0.66
N SER A 78 -3.16 -23.41 1.68
CA SER A 78 -4.24 -22.43 1.57
C SER A 78 -3.90 -21.34 0.55
N ILE A 79 -2.69 -20.76 0.61
CA ILE A 79 -2.24 -19.73 -0.33
C ILE A 79 -2.17 -20.29 -1.76
N LEU A 80 -1.60 -21.49 -1.95
CA LEU A 80 -1.54 -22.15 -3.27
C LEU A 80 -2.93 -22.46 -3.85
N GLY A 81 -3.89 -22.83 -2.99
CA GLY A 81 -5.28 -23.04 -3.37
C GLY A 81 -5.99 -21.74 -3.78
N ARG A 82 -5.81 -20.66 -3.00
CA ARG A 82 -6.38 -19.33 -3.29
C ARG A 82 -5.84 -18.72 -4.59
N LEU A 83 -4.56 -18.91 -4.86
CA LEU A 83 -3.93 -18.47 -6.11
C LEU A 83 -4.26 -19.40 -7.30
N HIS A 84 -5.06 -20.46 -7.12
CA HIS A 84 -5.39 -21.43 -8.16
C HIS A 84 -4.15 -22.08 -8.83
N ILE A 85 -3.03 -22.16 -8.10
CA ILE A 85 -1.80 -22.83 -8.55
C ILE A 85 -1.94 -24.34 -8.36
N LEU A 86 -2.55 -24.74 -7.25
CA LEU A 86 -2.74 -26.13 -6.86
C LEU A 86 -4.21 -26.53 -6.97
N SER A 87 -4.46 -27.59 -7.71
CA SER A 87 -5.77 -28.22 -7.87
C SER A 87 -5.85 -29.49 -7.03
N THR A 88 -7.01 -29.71 -6.40
CA THR A 88 -7.29 -30.96 -5.70
C THR A 88 -8.04 -31.88 -6.65
N THR A 89 -7.43 -33.01 -7.01
CA THR A 89 -8.02 -34.05 -7.85
C THR A 89 -8.20 -35.33 -7.04
N LEU A 90 -9.05 -36.24 -7.52
CA LEU A 90 -9.20 -37.57 -6.95
C LEU A 90 -8.40 -38.52 -7.83
N THR A 91 -7.50 -39.31 -7.23
CA THR A 91 -6.87 -40.42 -7.93
C THR A 91 -7.87 -41.54 -8.19
N GLY A 92 -7.52 -42.52 -9.05
CA GLY A 92 -8.39 -43.66 -9.38
C GLY A 92 -8.88 -44.47 -8.18
N GLU A 93 -8.21 -44.35 -7.03
CA GLU A 93 -8.57 -44.98 -5.75
C GLU A 93 -9.44 -44.08 -4.84
N ASN A 94 -9.98 -42.98 -5.36
CA ASN A 94 -10.80 -42.00 -4.65
C ASN A 94 -10.06 -41.27 -3.49
N VAL A 95 -8.73 -41.26 -3.55
CA VAL A 95 -7.88 -40.53 -2.59
C VAL A 95 -7.67 -39.11 -3.09
N ARG A 96 -7.77 -38.13 -2.18
CA ARG A 96 -7.47 -36.73 -2.51
C ARG A 96 -5.98 -36.58 -2.81
N ALA A 97 -5.70 -36.04 -3.98
CA ALA A 97 -4.36 -35.77 -4.46
C ALA A 97 -4.22 -34.32 -4.91
N TYR A 98 -2.99 -33.83 -4.88
CA TYR A 98 -2.62 -32.49 -5.30
C TYR A 98 -1.88 -32.54 -6.63
N MET A 99 -2.27 -31.64 -7.53
CA MET A 99 -1.60 -31.44 -8.81
C MET A 99 -1.54 -29.94 -9.13
N ILE A 100 -0.41 -29.49 -9.67
CA ILE A 100 -0.29 -28.12 -10.16
C ILE A 100 -1.17 -27.95 -11.41
N THR A 101 -1.83 -26.81 -11.52
CA THR A 101 -2.63 -26.48 -12.71
C THR A 101 -1.77 -26.43 -13.96
N ASN A 102 -2.23 -27.05 -15.04
CA ASN A 102 -1.49 -27.16 -16.30
C ASN A 102 -0.99 -25.81 -16.88
N PRO A 103 -1.78 -24.71 -16.92
CA PRO A 103 -1.27 -23.44 -17.46
C PRO A 103 -0.10 -22.89 -16.64
N PHE A 104 -0.17 -22.96 -15.30
CA PHE A 104 0.92 -22.50 -14.44
C PHE A 104 2.17 -23.38 -14.59
N ALA A 105 2.00 -24.70 -14.59
CA ALA A 105 3.10 -25.64 -14.73
C ALA A 105 3.81 -25.50 -16.10
N ALA A 106 3.06 -25.35 -17.19
CA ALA A 106 3.64 -25.16 -18.53
C ALA A 106 4.44 -23.86 -18.60
N SER A 107 3.85 -22.75 -18.18
CA SER A 107 4.49 -21.43 -18.19
C SER A 107 5.70 -21.34 -17.26
N LEU A 108 5.66 -21.96 -16.08
CA LEU A 108 6.80 -21.98 -15.17
C LEU A 108 7.94 -22.87 -15.72
N ARG A 109 7.63 -24.02 -16.34
CA ARG A 109 8.65 -24.84 -17.02
C ARG A 109 9.30 -24.07 -18.17
N GLN A 110 8.50 -23.37 -18.97
CA GLN A 110 8.98 -22.50 -20.05
C GLN A 110 9.88 -21.37 -19.53
N ALA A 111 9.52 -20.76 -18.39
CA ALA A 111 10.35 -19.75 -17.74
C ALA A 111 11.69 -20.30 -17.20
N LEU A 112 11.71 -21.54 -16.69
CA LEU A 112 12.91 -22.16 -16.09
C LEU A 112 13.85 -22.78 -17.13
N MET A 113 13.31 -23.42 -18.17
CA MET A 113 14.10 -24.10 -19.21
C MET A 113 14.48 -23.18 -20.37
N GLY A 114 13.98 -21.94 -20.38
CA GLY A 114 14.12 -21.02 -21.49
C GLY A 114 13.05 -21.27 -22.56
N ALA A 115 12.33 -20.22 -22.92
CA ALA A 115 11.34 -20.25 -23.99
C ALA A 115 12.00 -20.05 -25.36
N GLU A 116 11.52 -20.73 -26.40
CA GLU A 116 11.81 -20.34 -27.79
C GLU A 116 11.14 -18.99 -28.13
N ASP A 117 9.96 -18.73 -27.53
CA ASP A 117 9.23 -17.46 -27.64
C ASP A 117 9.88 -16.34 -26.80
N SER A 118 10.87 -15.69 -27.39
CA SER A 118 11.70 -14.62 -26.80
C SER A 118 10.95 -13.33 -26.41
N HIS A 119 9.64 -13.25 -26.63
CA HIS A 119 8.83 -12.06 -26.31
C HIS A 119 8.35 -12.02 -24.85
N SER A 120 8.29 -13.17 -24.17
CA SER A 120 7.69 -13.28 -22.83
C SER A 120 8.49 -12.59 -21.71
N PHE A 121 9.75 -12.23 -21.96
CA PHE A 121 10.63 -11.53 -21.01
C PHE A 121 11.15 -10.19 -21.55
N GLY A 122 10.48 -9.65 -22.59
CA GLY A 122 10.87 -8.43 -23.26
C GLY A 122 11.98 -8.66 -24.30
N VAL A 123 11.92 -7.90 -25.39
CA VAL A 123 12.94 -7.97 -26.44
C VAL A 123 14.04 -6.97 -26.13
N PHE A 124 15.23 -7.47 -25.79
CA PHE A 124 16.42 -6.64 -25.61
C PHE A 124 16.71 -5.87 -26.90
N SER A 125 16.90 -4.56 -26.77
CA SER A 125 17.43 -3.73 -27.85
C SER A 125 18.94 -3.68 -27.68
N GLN A 126 19.70 -4.21 -28.64
CA GLN A 126 21.15 -4.03 -28.69
C GLN A 126 21.42 -2.60 -29.15
N ALA A 127 21.70 -1.70 -28.21
CA ALA A 127 22.07 -0.32 -28.53
C ALA A 127 23.56 -0.22 -28.89
N PRO A 128 23.95 0.65 -29.87
CA PRO A 128 25.33 1.10 -30.04
C PRO A 128 25.78 1.87 -28.78
N GLU A 129 27.04 1.70 -28.38
CA GLU A 129 27.66 2.13 -27.10
C GLU A 129 27.53 3.63 -26.71
N HIS A 130 26.96 4.49 -27.56
CA HIS A 130 26.97 5.95 -27.39
C HIS A 130 25.76 6.57 -26.66
N THR A 131 24.73 5.80 -26.30
CA THR A 131 23.51 6.28 -25.59
C THR A 131 23.14 5.39 -24.39
N LEU A 132 24.14 4.86 -23.69
CA LEU A 132 23.89 4.13 -22.45
C LEU A 132 23.56 5.13 -21.34
N THR A 133 22.27 5.35 -21.07
CA THR A 133 21.83 6.07 -19.86
C THR A 133 22.42 5.35 -18.66
N SER A 134 23.20 6.06 -17.83
CA SER A 134 23.82 5.41 -16.69
C SER A 134 22.76 5.00 -15.65
N ILE A 135 23.06 3.96 -14.88
CA ILE A 135 22.20 3.53 -13.77
C ILE A 135 21.95 4.69 -12.78
N ALA A 136 22.94 5.57 -12.60
CA ALA A 136 22.82 6.74 -11.74
C ALA A 136 21.84 7.79 -12.30
N ASP A 137 21.82 7.99 -13.62
CA ASP A 137 20.88 8.91 -14.27
C ASP A 137 19.44 8.38 -14.21
N LEU A 138 19.25 7.06 -14.35
CA LEU A 138 17.95 6.41 -14.17
C LEU A 138 17.45 6.53 -12.72
N ASP A 139 18.33 6.39 -11.74
CA ASP A 139 17.99 6.55 -10.32
C ASP A 139 17.63 8.01 -9.98
N GLU A 140 18.35 8.99 -10.53
CA GLU A 140 18.04 10.42 -10.40
C GLU A 140 16.69 10.76 -11.04
N TYR A 141 16.45 10.28 -12.25
CA TYR A 141 15.17 10.47 -12.96
C TYR A 141 14.01 9.88 -12.17
N ALA A 142 14.10 8.62 -11.76
CA ALA A 142 13.06 7.94 -11.00
C ALA A 142 12.73 8.68 -9.71
N ARG A 143 13.76 9.13 -8.99
CA ARG A 143 13.60 9.94 -7.78
C ARG A 143 12.91 11.27 -8.06
N ARG A 144 13.34 12.02 -9.09
CA ARG A 144 12.76 13.32 -9.42
C ARG A 144 11.28 13.20 -9.80
N GLN A 145 10.92 12.22 -10.62
CA GLN A 145 9.53 11.98 -11.01
C GLN A 145 8.68 11.57 -9.80
N TRP A 146 9.17 10.61 -9.00
CA TRP A 146 8.47 10.15 -7.81
C TRP A 146 8.25 11.28 -6.79
N GLU A 147 9.29 12.07 -6.50
CA GLU A 147 9.15 13.26 -5.63
C GLU A 147 8.19 14.30 -6.21
N GLY A 148 8.11 14.42 -7.54
CA GLY A 148 7.13 15.26 -8.24
C GLY A 148 5.70 14.81 -8.00
N VAL A 149 5.42 13.51 -8.11
CA VAL A 149 4.11 12.90 -7.82
C VAL A 149 3.73 13.14 -6.36
N MET A 150 4.64 12.84 -5.42
CA MET A 150 4.41 13.04 -3.98
C MET A 150 4.24 14.52 -3.65
N GLY A 151 5.00 15.39 -4.32
CA GLY A 151 4.91 16.84 -4.18
C GLY A 151 3.55 17.38 -4.62
N TYR A 152 2.99 16.86 -5.71
CA TYR A 152 1.64 17.19 -6.15
C TYR A 152 0.58 16.82 -5.10
N MET A 153 0.67 15.62 -4.49
CA MET A 153 -0.27 15.18 -3.45
C MET A 153 -0.25 16.09 -2.21
N VAL A 154 0.93 16.56 -1.80
CA VAL A 154 1.11 17.41 -0.61
C VAL A 154 0.89 18.90 -0.92
N GLY A 155 0.68 19.26 -2.19
CA GLY A 155 0.49 20.65 -2.62
C GLY A 155 1.78 21.48 -2.61
N THR A 156 2.96 20.83 -2.68
CA THR A 156 4.27 21.51 -2.64
C THR A 156 4.51 22.42 -3.83
N SER A 157 3.79 22.19 -4.94
CA SER A 157 3.81 23.03 -6.13
C SER A 157 3.39 24.48 -5.86
N ALA A 158 2.61 24.74 -4.80
CA ALA A 158 2.24 26.10 -4.39
C ALA A 158 3.26 26.75 -3.45
N LEU A 159 4.10 25.96 -2.77
CA LEU A 159 5.02 26.41 -1.72
C LEU A 159 6.43 26.71 -2.26
N SER A 160 6.89 26.00 -3.30
CA SER A 160 8.29 26.09 -3.74
C SER A 160 8.58 27.20 -4.75
N GLY A 161 7.57 27.78 -5.42
CA GLY A 161 7.80 28.76 -6.50
C GLY A 161 8.69 28.23 -7.64
N GLN A 162 9.06 26.95 -7.62
CA GLN A 162 9.88 26.32 -8.64
C GLN A 162 9.00 26.05 -9.85
N ARG A 163 9.43 26.60 -10.98
CA ARG A 163 8.79 26.48 -12.30
C ARG A 163 8.84 25.05 -12.88
N ASP A 164 9.55 24.13 -12.22
CA ASP A 164 9.66 22.72 -12.60
C ASP A 164 8.66 21.86 -11.82
N ALA A 165 7.39 22.27 -11.77
CA ALA A 165 6.34 21.36 -11.36
C ALA A 165 6.28 20.25 -12.41
N VAL A 166 6.58 19.01 -12.01
CA VAL A 166 6.36 17.84 -12.85
C VAL A 166 4.90 17.89 -13.30
N ASN A 167 4.68 18.14 -14.59
CA ASN A 167 3.35 18.22 -15.16
C ASN A 167 2.81 16.81 -15.31
N LEU A 168 2.20 16.30 -14.23
CA LEU A 168 1.55 14.98 -14.24
C LEU A 168 0.44 14.94 -15.29
N SER A 169 0.36 13.84 -16.04
CA SER A 169 -0.74 13.56 -16.96
C SER A 169 -2.09 13.65 -16.25
N LYS A 170 -3.12 13.93 -17.05
CA LYS A 170 -4.52 13.89 -16.60
C LYS A 170 -4.88 12.49 -16.06
N GLY A 171 -4.31 11.42 -16.65
CA GLY A 171 -4.54 10.04 -16.21
C GLY A 171 -4.06 9.81 -14.78
N VAL A 172 -2.83 10.22 -14.46
CA VAL A 172 -2.27 10.09 -13.11
C VAL A 172 -3.07 10.90 -12.08
N LYS A 173 -3.51 12.12 -12.43
CA LYS A 173 -4.35 12.93 -11.53
C LYS A 173 -5.71 12.29 -11.25
N GLN A 174 -6.34 11.74 -12.29
CA GLN A 174 -7.59 10.99 -12.14
C GLN A 174 -7.39 9.72 -11.30
N LEU A 175 -6.27 9.03 -11.46
CA LEU A 175 -5.93 7.86 -10.66
C LEU A 175 -5.80 8.21 -9.17
N LEU A 176 -5.03 9.25 -8.84
CA LEU A 176 -4.86 9.70 -7.46
C LEU A 176 -6.18 10.12 -6.80
N GLN A 177 -7.10 10.68 -7.59
CA GLN A 177 -8.45 11.02 -7.15
C GLN A 177 -9.33 9.78 -6.98
N ALA A 178 -9.26 8.82 -7.90
CA ALA A 178 -10.01 7.56 -7.85
C ALA A 178 -9.60 6.71 -6.65
N GLY A 179 -8.32 6.71 -6.28
CA GLY A 179 -7.83 6.04 -5.08
C GLY A 179 -8.06 6.78 -3.78
N HIS A 180 -8.84 7.87 -3.81
CA HIS A 180 -9.07 8.74 -2.65
C HIS A 180 -7.79 9.19 -1.96
N LEU A 181 -6.66 9.28 -2.69
CA LEU A 181 -5.39 9.77 -2.14
C LEU A 181 -5.34 11.30 -2.13
N VAL A 182 -6.11 11.91 -3.02
CA VAL A 182 -6.18 13.35 -3.21
C VAL A 182 -7.64 13.78 -3.38
N GLU A 183 -8.01 14.88 -2.75
CA GLU A 183 -9.30 15.54 -2.93
C GLU A 183 -9.09 16.89 -3.62
N ILE A 184 -9.81 17.13 -4.72
CA ILE A 184 -9.75 18.41 -5.44
C ILE A 184 -10.86 19.31 -4.89
N ARG A 185 -10.47 20.32 -4.11
CA ARG A 185 -11.38 21.35 -3.58
C ARG A 185 -11.21 22.64 -4.38
N GLY A 186 -12.05 22.81 -5.39
CA GLY A 186 -11.94 23.94 -6.33
C GLY A 186 -10.67 23.82 -7.19
N ASN A 187 -9.76 24.81 -7.09
CA ASN A 187 -8.47 24.80 -7.80
C ASN A 187 -7.29 24.34 -6.91
N ARG A 188 -7.57 23.83 -5.71
CA ARG A 188 -6.55 23.32 -4.78
C ARG A 188 -6.66 21.82 -4.64
N VAL A 189 -5.49 21.21 -4.55
CA VAL A 189 -5.28 19.77 -4.39
C VAL A 189 -4.96 19.57 -2.92
N ASP A 190 -5.88 18.98 -2.18
CA ASP A 190 -5.71 18.68 -0.77
C ASP A 190 -5.49 17.18 -0.58
N ILE A 191 -4.55 16.83 0.30
CA ILE A 191 -4.27 15.44 0.65
C ILE A 191 -5.38 14.88 1.54
N THR A 192 -5.80 13.64 1.28
CA THR A 192 -6.76 12.94 2.13
C THR A 192 -6.07 12.21 3.29
N LYS A 193 -6.85 11.66 4.21
CA LYS A 193 -6.37 10.74 5.26
C LYS A 193 -5.56 9.56 4.69
N ASP A 194 -6.09 8.94 3.65
CA ASP A 194 -5.50 7.75 3.04
C ASP A 194 -4.27 8.13 2.20
N GLY A 195 -4.31 9.28 1.52
CA GLY A 195 -3.16 9.87 0.83
C GLY A 195 -2.00 10.18 1.77
N PHE A 196 -2.28 10.69 2.97
CA PHE A 196 -1.23 10.90 3.96
C PHE A 196 -0.68 9.58 4.48
N GLY A 197 -1.54 8.62 4.82
CA GLY A 197 -1.13 7.27 5.20
C GLY A 197 -0.25 6.60 4.13
N PHE A 198 -0.55 6.84 2.87
CA PHE A 198 0.24 6.41 1.71
C PHE A 198 1.63 7.07 1.69
N VAL A 199 1.74 8.40 1.85
CA VAL A 199 3.05 9.08 1.84
C VAL A 199 3.98 8.62 2.96
N LEU A 200 3.42 8.11 4.05
CA LEU A 200 4.20 7.58 5.17
C LEU A 200 4.75 6.16 4.98
N GLN A 201 4.23 5.43 4.00
CA GLN A 201 4.69 4.07 3.71
C GLN A 201 6.11 4.08 3.13
N ASP A 202 6.77 2.93 3.15
CA ASP A 202 8.03 2.77 2.42
C ASP A 202 7.80 2.84 0.91
N VAL A 203 8.83 3.24 0.16
CA VAL A 203 8.74 3.45 -1.30
C VAL A 203 8.21 2.21 -2.03
N ASN A 204 8.59 1.00 -1.60
CA ASN A 204 8.12 -0.23 -2.24
C ASN A 204 6.61 -0.41 -2.07
N THR A 205 6.13 -0.28 -0.82
CA THR A 205 4.70 -0.34 -0.52
C THR A 205 3.92 0.76 -1.23
N GLN A 206 4.47 1.98 -1.34
CA GLN A 206 3.85 3.06 -2.10
C GLN A 206 3.72 2.71 -3.58
N VAL A 207 4.78 2.24 -4.23
CA VAL A 207 4.73 1.86 -5.65
C VAL A 207 3.67 0.77 -5.85
N TRP A 208 3.64 -0.27 -5.00
CA TRP A 208 2.63 -1.32 -5.10
C TRP A 208 1.21 -0.82 -4.89
N HIS A 209 1.01 0.10 -3.96
CA HIS A 209 -0.30 0.68 -3.72
C HIS A 209 -0.81 1.43 -4.95
N ILE A 210 0.05 2.21 -5.62
CA ILE A 210 -0.29 2.91 -6.87
C ILE A 210 -0.55 1.92 -8.00
N LEU A 211 0.26 0.88 -8.14
CA LEU A 211 0.08 -0.13 -9.18
C LEU A 211 -1.23 -0.90 -9.02
N ILE A 212 -1.58 -1.32 -7.80
CA ILE A 212 -2.85 -2.00 -7.53
C ILE A 212 -4.02 -1.06 -7.82
N LEU A 213 -3.93 0.19 -7.36
CA LEU A 213 -4.94 1.20 -7.65
C LEU A 213 -5.10 1.41 -9.17
N TYR A 214 -4.00 1.37 -9.93
CA TYR A 214 -4.04 1.43 -11.38
C TYR A 214 -4.80 0.25 -11.98
N VAL A 215 -4.51 -0.99 -11.55
CA VAL A 215 -5.23 -2.18 -12.01
C VAL A 215 -6.72 -2.15 -11.63
N GLU A 216 -7.06 -1.71 -10.41
CA GLU A 216 -8.46 -1.54 -9.96
C GLU A 216 -9.20 -0.48 -10.81
N SER A 217 -8.51 0.59 -11.21
CA SER A 217 -9.08 1.64 -12.06
C SER A 217 -9.08 1.30 -13.57
N ALA A 218 -8.36 0.25 -13.99
CA ALA A 218 -8.17 -0.08 -15.40
C ALA A 218 -9.50 -0.35 -16.11
N GLU A 219 -10.44 -1.03 -15.44
CA GLU A 219 -11.77 -1.31 -15.98
C GLU A 219 -12.57 -0.02 -16.22
N ALA A 220 -12.45 0.98 -15.33
CA ALA A 220 -13.10 2.28 -15.48
C ALA A 220 -12.49 3.13 -16.62
N ILE A 221 -11.21 2.89 -16.95
CA ILE A 221 -10.49 3.54 -18.05
C ILE A 221 -10.72 2.81 -19.39
N GLY A 222 -11.37 1.63 -19.36
CA GLY A 222 -11.69 0.82 -20.54
C GLY A 222 -10.54 -0.08 -20.99
N MET A 223 -9.63 -0.45 -20.08
CA MET A 223 -8.50 -1.34 -20.32
C MET A 223 -8.75 -2.71 -19.69
N ASP A 224 -8.18 -3.77 -20.27
CA ASP A 224 -8.25 -5.12 -19.67
C ASP A 224 -7.31 -5.21 -18.47
N SER A 225 -7.86 -5.47 -17.29
CA SER A 225 -7.11 -5.59 -16.04
C SER A 225 -6.09 -6.72 -16.07
N VAL A 226 -6.38 -7.81 -16.80
CA VAL A 226 -5.47 -8.95 -16.96
C VAL A 226 -4.23 -8.55 -17.75
N GLU A 227 -4.42 -7.83 -18.86
CA GLU A 227 -3.34 -7.37 -19.72
C GLU A 227 -2.41 -6.42 -18.97
N VAL A 228 -2.97 -5.45 -18.23
CA VAL A 228 -2.20 -4.51 -17.40
C VAL A 228 -1.41 -5.25 -16.33
N LEU A 229 -2.04 -6.16 -15.59
CA LEU A 229 -1.38 -6.92 -14.53
C LEU A 229 -0.25 -7.80 -15.07
N SER A 230 -0.49 -8.45 -16.21
CA SER A 230 0.52 -9.26 -16.90
C SER A 230 1.72 -8.43 -17.35
N PHE A 231 1.47 -7.20 -17.80
CA PHE A 231 2.50 -6.24 -18.19
C PHE A 231 3.32 -5.73 -17.00
N LEU A 232 2.69 -5.51 -15.84
CA LEU A 232 3.42 -5.13 -14.62
C LEU A 232 4.36 -6.24 -14.15
N PHE A 233 3.94 -7.50 -14.23
CA PHE A 233 4.81 -8.63 -13.92
C PHE A 233 5.94 -8.78 -14.94
N LEU A 234 5.67 -8.57 -16.23
CA LEU A 234 6.72 -8.49 -17.26
C LEU A 234 7.74 -7.41 -16.90
N LEU A 235 7.30 -6.18 -16.60
CA LEU A 235 8.18 -5.07 -16.26
C LEU A 235 9.06 -5.37 -15.05
N SER A 236 8.51 -6.08 -14.07
CA SER A 236 9.25 -6.49 -12.87
C SER A 236 10.29 -7.59 -13.11
N SER A 237 10.23 -8.28 -14.25
CA SER A 237 11.21 -9.30 -14.64
C SER A 237 12.37 -8.74 -15.46
N LEU A 238 12.29 -7.46 -15.86
CA LEU A 238 13.31 -6.81 -16.68
C LEU A 238 14.54 -6.44 -15.86
N GLU A 239 15.67 -6.35 -16.55
CA GLU A 239 16.96 -6.01 -15.96
C GLU A 239 17.21 -4.51 -15.98
N LEU A 240 17.80 -4.02 -14.88
CA LEU A 240 18.10 -2.61 -14.71
C LEU A 240 19.29 -2.20 -15.60
N GLY A 241 19.14 -1.09 -16.32
CA GLY A 241 20.17 -0.59 -17.24
C GLY A 241 20.13 -1.19 -18.65
N SER A 242 19.23 -2.16 -18.90
CA SER A 242 19.01 -2.71 -20.25
C SER A 242 17.89 -1.96 -20.97
N SER A 243 18.05 -1.77 -22.28
CA SER A 243 17.05 -1.12 -23.14
C SER A 243 16.12 -2.14 -23.80
N TYR A 244 14.82 -1.84 -23.85
CA TYR A 244 13.79 -2.74 -24.40
C TYR A 244 12.99 -2.06 -25.52
N ASN A 245 12.60 -2.82 -26.55
CA ASN A 245 11.84 -2.32 -27.69
C ASN A 245 10.33 -2.30 -27.45
N LYS A 246 9.63 -1.29 -27.99
CA LYS A 246 8.16 -1.15 -27.94
C LYS A 246 7.40 -1.84 -29.08
N SER A 247 8.09 -2.46 -30.04
CA SER A 247 7.52 -2.91 -31.33
C SER A 247 6.40 -3.95 -31.22
N HIS A 248 6.42 -4.81 -30.20
CA HIS A 248 5.43 -5.88 -30.00
C HIS A 248 4.39 -5.55 -28.92
N MET A 249 4.31 -4.28 -28.49
CA MET A 249 3.39 -3.87 -27.44
C MET A 249 2.01 -3.57 -27.99
N THR A 250 0.98 -3.96 -27.24
CA THR A 250 -0.40 -3.60 -27.54
C THR A 250 -0.65 -2.12 -27.26
N PRO A 251 -1.69 -1.50 -27.85
CA PRO A 251 -2.03 -0.11 -27.57
C PRO A 251 -2.31 0.15 -26.07
N ASN A 252 -2.87 -0.84 -25.37
CA ASN A 252 -3.09 -0.77 -23.93
C ASN A 252 -1.77 -0.75 -23.16
N GLN A 253 -0.82 -1.62 -23.51
CA GLN A 253 0.51 -1.64 -22.89
C GLN A 253 1.28 -0.34 -23.13
N LEU A 254 1.19 0.26 -24.32
CA LEU A 254 1.82 1.55 -24.63
C LEU A 254 1.24 2.68 -23.76
N ARG A 255 -0.07 2.68 -23.55
CA ARG A 255 -0.72 3.65 -22.65
C ARG A 255 -0.28 3.47 -21.20
N THR A 256 -0.26 2.23 -20.72
CA THR A 256 0.27 1.91 -19.38
C THR A 256 1.74 2.31 -19.26
N LEU A 257 2.55 2.09 -20.29
CA LEU A 257 3.96 2.48 -20.29
C LEU A 257 4.14 4.00 -20.16
N ALA A 258 3.30 4.79 -20.82
CA ALA A 258 3.30 6.25 -20.69
C ALA A 258 2.90 6.68 -19.26
N ASP A 259 1.85 6.10 -18.70
CA ASP A 259 1.43 6.38 -17.31
C ASP A 259 2.51 5.97 -16.30
N LEU A 260 3.21 4.84 -16.51
CA LEU A 260 4.31 4.37 -15.67
C LEU A 260 5.58 5.23 -15.79
N ALA A 261 5.77 5.92 -16.91
CA ALA A 261 6.84 6.88 -17.07
C ALA A 261 6.60 8.16 -16.27
N ASP A 262 5.36 8.63 -16.18
CA ASP A 262 4.99 9.74 -15.28
C ASP A 262 5.26 9.41 -13.81
N PHE A 263 5.15 8.14 -13.41
CA PHE A 263 5.55 7.67 -12.08
C PHE A 263 7.07 7.48 -11.94
N GLY A 264 7.85 7.59 -13.01
CA GLY A 264 9.29 7.31 -12.98
C GLY A 264 9.65 5.83 -12.79
N ILE A 265 8.67 4.91 -12.99
CA ILE A 265 8.90 3.46 -12.96
C ILE A 265 9.64 3.03 -14.23
N VAL A 266 9.39 3.73 -15.32
CA VAL A 266 10.06 3.55 -16.61
C VAL A 266 10.64 4.87 -17.08
N TYR A 267 11.83 4.84 -17.65
CA TYR A 267 12.42 5.97 -18.36
C TYR A 267 12.24 5.81 -19.87
N GLN A 268 11.86 6.92 -20.51
CA GLN A 268 11.74 7.06 -21.96
C GLN A 268 12.36 8.41 -22.33
N GLU A 269 13.17 8.47 -23.39
CA GLU A 269 13.72 9.74 -23.88
C GLU A 269 12.60 10.66 -24.37
N ASP A 270 11.69 10.09 -25.18
CA ASP A 270 10.48 10.72 -25.69
C ASP A 270 9.29 9.77 -25.59
N ALA A 271 8.07 10.31 -25.56
CA ALA A 271 6.85 9.49 -25.56
C ALA A 271 6.76 8.57 -26.78
N ASP A 272 7.21 9.06 -27.93
CA ASP A 272 7.25 8.33 -29.21
C ASP A 272 8.56 7.54 -29.42
N ALA A 273 9.48 7.55 -28.45
CA ALA A 273 10.73 6.82 -28.57
C ALA A 273 10.44 5.32 -28.76
N THR A 274 11.21 4.64 -29.61
CA THR A 274 11.03 3.21 -29.89
C THR A 274 11.47 2.30 -28.74
N ARG A 275 12.09 2.88 -27.71
CA ARG A 275 12.77 2.19 -26.61
C ARG A 275 12.32 2.70 -25.25
N PHE A 276 12.48 1.87 -24.23
CA PHE A 276 12.29 2.24 -22.83
C PHE A 276 13.29 1.52 -21.92
N TYR A 277 13.52 2.09 -20.74
CA TYR A 277 14.44 1.57 -19.72
C TYR A 277 13.72 1.40 -18.39
N PRO A 278 13.72 0.20 -17.77
CA PRO A 278 13.16 0.01 -16.43
C PRO A 278 14.05 0.72 -15.39
N THR A 279 13.42 1.46 -14.48
CA THR A 279 14.15 2.10 -13.37
C THR A 279 14.25 1.16 -12.17
N ARG A 280 14.95 1.59 -11.11
CA ARG A 280 15.02 0.83 -9.87
C ARG A 280 13.66 0.62 -9.21
N LEU A 281 12.69 1.51 -9.45
CA LEU A 281 11.32 1.34 -8.96
C LEU A 281 10.60 0.16 -9.61
N ALA A 282 10.93 -0.19 -10.86
CA ALA A 282 10.37 -1.37 -11.54
C ALA A 282 10.98 -2.68 -11.02
N THR A 283 12.29 -2.72 -10.78
CA THR A 283 12.98 -3.94 -10.33
C THR A 283 12.78 -4.23 -8.85
N THR A 284 12.52 -3.19 -8.03
CA THR A 284 12.13 -3.36 -6.63
C THR A 284 10.73 -3.96 -6.47
N LEU A 285 9.92 -4.01 -7.54
CA LEU A 285 8.60 -4.64 -7.52
C LEU A 285 8.70 -6.13 -7.15
N THR A 286 9.71 -6.85 -7.62
CA THR A 286 9.86 -8.30 -7.40
C THR A 286 11.02 -8.68 -6.50
N SER A 287 11.87 -7.72 -6.11
CA SER A 287 13.03 -7.95 -5.25
C SER A 287 12.66 -7.97 -3.76
N ASP A 288 13.23 -8.91 -3.00
CA ASP A 288 13.05 -8.98 -1.54
C ASP A 288 13.57 -7.70 -0.87
N SER A 289 12.70 -7.06 -0.07
CA SER A 289 13.01 -5.81 0.64
C SER A 289 14.20 -5.91 1.62
N SER A 290 14.64 -7.14 1.96
CA SER A 290 15.79 -7.37 2.84
C SER A 290 17.15 -7.22 2.13
N ALA A 291 17.20 -7.38 0.80
CA ALA A 291 18.44 -7.32 0.01
C ALA A 291 18.82 -5.90 -0.44
N LEU A 292 17.94 -4.92 -0.20
CA LEU A 292 18.16 -3.54 -0.60
C LEU A 292 18.28 -2.68 0.65
N SER A 293 19.48 -2.65 1.23
CA SER A 293 19.96 -1.49 1.97
C SER A 293 19.91 -0.28 1.02
N ASN A 294 18.77 0.37 1.09
CA ASN A 294 18.12 1.33 0.23
C ASN A 294 19.01 2.52 -0.22
N PRO A 295 19.59 2.52 -1.45
CA PRO A 295 20.30 3.68 -1.98
C PRO A 295 19.34 4.80 -2.39
N VAL A 296 18.07 4.48 -2.70
CA VAL A 296 17.06 5.50 -3.07
C VAL A 296 16.66 6.33 -1.84
N THR A 297 16.39 5.74 -0.67
CA THR A 297 16.18 6.55 0.55
C THR A 297 17.47 7.16 1.13
N GLY A 298 18.63 6.52 0.94
CA GLY A 298 19.92 7.15 1.24
C GLY A 298 20.14 8.43 0.42
N SER A 299 19.82 8.39 -0.89
CA SER A 299 19.97 9.52 -1.82
C SER A 299 18.85 10.56 -1.72
N LEU A 300 17.64 10.20 -1.24
CA LEU A 300 16.55 11.13 -0.94
C LEU A 300 16.84 12.04 0.28
N THR A 301 17.88 11.75 1.09
CA THR A 301 18.17 12.46 2.35
C THR A 301 19.31 13.48 2.30
N GLY A 302 19.91 13.75 1.13
CA GLY A 302 20.86 14.86 0.95
C GLY A 302 22.01 14.55 -0.01
N PRO A 303 22.80 15.57 -0.39
CA PRO A 303 23.90 15.41 -1.34
C PRO A 303 25.01 14.53 -0.77
N ALA A 304 25.73 13.85 -1.67
CA ALA A 304 26.84 12.95 -1.40
C ALA A 304 27.87 13.53 -0.40
N GLY A 305 27.66 13.21 0.87
CA GLY A 305 28.54 13.52 1.98
C GLY A 305 28.65 12.27 2.85
N SER A 306 29.85 11.72 2.92
CA SER A 306 30.29 10.56 3.71
C SER A 306 29.55 10.33 5.03
N SER A 307 29.20 9.06 5.29
CA SER A 307 28.84 8.43 6.59
C SER A 307 27.37 8.27 7.03
N GLY A 308 26.45 7.88 6.13
CA GLY A 308 25.10 7.46 6.50
C GLY A 308 24.81 5.99 6.16
N GLY A 309 24.95 5.07 7.12
CA GLY A 309 24.47 3.69 6.98
C GLY A 309 22.94 3.62 6.79
N PRO A 310 22.40 2.46 6.37
CA PRO A 310 20.98 2.26 6.06
C PRO A 310 20.15 2.47 7.33
N GLY A 311 19.57 3.68 7.47
CA GLY A 311 18.91 4.12 8.70
C GLY A 311 19.15 5.58 9.09
N SER A 312 19.57 6.46 8.17
CA SER A 312 19.74 7.90 8.40
C SER A 312 18.39 8.62 8.51
N GLY A 313 17.69 8.41 9.63
CA GLY A 313 16.67 9.38 10.01
C GLY A 313 17.30 10.77 10.18
N PHE A 314 16.53 11.82 9.91
CA PHE A 314 17.01 13.20 9.89
C PHE A 314 16.28 14.10 10.90
N ILE A 315 15.31 13.55 11.64
CA ILE A 315 14.47 14.31 12.56
C ILE A 315 14.94 14.13 14.00
N ILE A 316 15.09 15.24 14.73
CA ILE A 316 15.32 15.30 16.17
C ILE A 316 14.17 16.07 16.80
N ILE A 317 13.63 15.55 17.89
CA ILE A 317 12.55 16.17 18.65
C ILE A 317 12.96 16.29 20.11
N GLU A 318 12.78 17.48 20.66
CA GLU A 318 13.04 17.79 22.06
C GLU A 318 11.75 17.76 22.91
N THR A 319 11.92 17.66 24.24
CA THR A 319 10.82 17.67 25.23
C THR A 319 10.01 18.97 25.26
N ASN A 320 10.55 20.06 24.70
CA ASN A 320 9.90 21.37 24.59
C ASN A 320 9.07 21.55 23.29
N TYR A 321 8.80 20.45 22.58
CA TYR A 321 8.09 20.38 21.30
C TYR A 321 8.82 21.04 20.12
N ARG A 322 10.11 21.35 20.24
CA ARG A 322 10.92 21.80 19.10
C ARG A 322 11.33 20.60 18.26
N LEU A 323 11.21 20.79 16.95
CA LEU A 323 11.58 19.81 15.94
C LEU A 323 12.71 20.40 15.08
N TYR A 324 13.75 19.60 14.89
CA TYR A 324 14.91 19.89 14.06
C TYR A 324 15.00 18.81 12.99
N ALA A 325 14.91 19.20 11.72
CA ALA A 325 14.97 18.29 10.60
C ALA A 325 16.18 18.63 9.71
N TYR A 326 17.13 17.70 9.62
CA TYR A 326 18.33 17.82 8.81
C TYR A 326 18.06 17.34 7.38
N THR A 327 17.30 18.12 6.62
CA THR A 327 16.95 17.78 5.24
C THR A 327 16.92 19.03 4.36
N SER A 328 17.37 18.87 3.12
CA SER A 328 17.24 19.88 2.06
C SER A 328 16.10 19.55 1.09
N SER A 329 15.51 18.35 1.17
CA SER A 329 14.44 17.90 0.27
C SER A 329 13.15 18.71 0.51
N PRO A 330 12.64 19.46 -0.50
CA PRO A 330 11.41 20.23 -0.38
C PRO A 330 10.17 19.39 -0.03
N LEU A 331 10.16 18.12 -0.44
CA LEU A 331 9.08 17.18 -0.14
C LEU A 331 9.01 16.90 1.36
N GLN A 332 10.14 16.53 1.98
CA GLN A 332 10.21 16.23 3.41
C GLN A 332 9.86 17.46 4.26
N ILE A 333 10.30 18.64 3.83
CA ILE A 333 9.96 19.90 4.51
C ILE A 333 8.45 20.15 4.47
N SER A 334 7.82 19.92 3.32
CA SER A 334 6.38 20.07 3.17
C SER A 334 5.60 19.06 4.01
N LEU A 335 6.05 17.81 4.10
CA LEU A 335 5.43 16.80 4.97
C LEU A 335 5.49 17.19 6.45
N ILE A 336 6.64 17.69 6.90
CA ILE A 336 6.80 18.20 8.26
C ILE A 336 5.91 19.42 8.50
N SER A 337 5.70 20.27 7.49
CA SER A 337 4.85 21.45 7.59
C SER A 337 3.36 21.14 7.82
N LEU A 338 2.89 19.94 7.47
CA LEU A 338 1.49 19.54 7.65
C LEU A 338 1.09 19.46 9.12
N PHE A 339 1.99 18.97 9.99
CA PHE A 339 1.72 18.77 11.42
C PHE A 339 2.57 19.65 12.35
N THR A 340 3.48 20.46 11.82
CA THR A 340 4.31 21.40 12.60
C THR A 340 4.21 22.84 12.11
N ASN A 341 4.50 23.79 13.01
CA ASN A 341 4.69 25.18 12.64
C ASN A 341 6.18 25.43 12.38
N LEU A 342 6.56 25.55 11.10
CA LEU A 342 7.93 25.83 10.68
C LEU A 342 8.30 27.29 11.00
N LYS A 343 9.47 27.50 11.63
CA LYS A 343 9.95 28.83 12.02
C LYS A 343 11.08 29.34 11.13
N TYR A 344 12.13 28.53 10.98
CA TYR A 344 13.31 28.90 10.21
C TYR A 344 13.72 27.76 9.28
N ARG A 345 14.09 28.14 8.05
CA ARG A 345 14.65 27.25 7.04
C ARG A 345 16.08 27.69 6.73
N PHE A 346 17.03 26.87 7.09
CA PHE A 346 18.44 26.96 6.68
C PHE A 346 18.69 25.98 5.52
N PRO A 347 19.85 26.05 4.83
CA PRO A 347 20.12 25.18 3.68
C PRO A 347 19.99 23.67 3.96
N ASN A 348 20.46 23.21 5.13
CA ASN A 348 20.45 21.79 5.53
C ASN A 348 19.72 21.55 6.87
N LEU A 349 18.98 22.53 7.38
CA LEU A 349 18.30 22.43 8.67
C LEU A 349 16.98 23.20 8.63
N VAL A 350 15.90 22.51 8.98
CA VAL A 350 14.60 23.12 9.20
C VAL A 350 14.25 23.02 10.67
N THR A 351 13.83 24.15 11.24
CA THR A 351 13.41 24.22 12.64
C THR A 351 11.92 24.55 12.70
N GLY A 352 11.21 23.80 13.55
CA GLY A 352 9.78 23.96 13.74
C GLY A 352 9.39 23.71 15.19
N LYS A 353 8.12 24.00 15.50
CA LYS A 353 7.51 23.64 16.78
C LYS A 353 6.21 22.89 16.53
N ILE A 354 6.03 21.76 17.22
CA ILE A 354 4.76 21.06 17.26
C ILE A 354 3.85 21.81 18.24
N THR A 355 2.70 22.26 17.76
CA THR A 355 1.74 23.05 18.56
C THR A 355 0.36 22.42 18.49
N ARG A 356 -0.49 22.72 19.48
CA ARG A 356 -1.90 22.29 19.47
C ARG A 356 -2.61 22.68 18.17
N GLN A 357 -2.36 23.88 17.66
CA GLN A 357 -2.98 24.37 16.43
C GLN A 357 -2.48 23.63 15.18
N SER A 358 -1.18 23.31 15.11
CA SER A 358 -0.63 22.58 13.96
C SER A 358 -1.12 21.14 13.92
N VAL A 359 -1.16 20.46 15.07
CA VAL A 359 -1.69 19.09 15.17
C VAL A 359 -3.20 19.06 14.91
N ARG A 360 -3.96 20.03 15.44
CA ARG A 360 -5.39 20.14 15.14
C ARG A 360 -5.65 20.33 13.64
N ARG A 361 -4.87 21.17 12.96
CA ARG A 361 -4.96 21.36 11.50
C ARG A 361 -4.67 20.05 10.75
N ALA A 362 -3.64 19.32 11.14
CA ALA A 362 -3.33 18.02 10.55
C ALA A 362 -4.50 17.04 10.72
N ILE A 363 -5.12 16.99 11.91
CA ILE A 363 -6.27 16.12 12.16
C ILE A 363 -7.51 16.58 11.38
N GLU A 364 -7.70 17.89 11.17
CA GLU A 364 -8.73 18.44 10.28
C GLU A 364 -8.57 17.96 8.83
N MET A 365 -7.32 17.76 8.37
CA MET A 365 -6.98 17.13 7.09
C MET A 365 -7.11 15.60 7.11
N GLY A 366 -7.46 15.00 8.25
CA GLY A 366 -7.65 13.56 8.40
C GLY A 366 -6.40 12.80 8.87
N ILE A 367 -5.31 13.48 9.20
CA ILE A 367 -4.08 12.87 9.69
C ILE A 367 -4.24 12.44 11.15
N THR A 368 -3.98 11.17 11.46
CA THR A 368 -4.08 10.64 12.83
C THR A 368 -2.80 10.87 13.65
N ALA A 369 -2.93 10.93 14.99
CA ALA A 369 -1.80 11.06 15.89
C ALA A 369 -0.79 9.92 15.73
N ASP A 370 -1.26 8.68 15.59
CA ASP A 370 -0.37 7.52 15.45
C ASP A 370 0.39 7.53 14.11
N GLN A 371 -0.20 8.07 13.05
CA GLN A 371 0.52 8.32 11.78
C GLN A 371 1.63 9.36 11.96
N ILE A 372 1.35 10.48 12.64
CA ILE A 372 2.38 11.50 12.94
C ILE A 372 3.51 10.86 13.76
N ILE A 373 3.17 10.10 14.81
CA ILE A 373 4.16 9.43 15.67
C ILE A 373 4.98 8.41 14.86
N SER A 374 4.33 7.61 14.01
CA SER A 374 5.00 6.62 13.16
C SER A 374 5.99 7.27 12.19
N TYR A 375 5.63 8.40 11.58
CA TYR A 375 6.53 9.17 10.73
C TYR A 375 7.74 9.70 11.50
N LEU A 376 7.51 10.25 12.69
CA LEU A 376 8.59 10.75 13.54
C LEU A 376 9.53 9.62 14.00
N LEU A 377 9.01 8.40 14.21
CA LEU A 377 9.79 7.23 14.57
C LEU A 377 10.62 6.68 13.39
N SER A 378 10.03 6.56 12.20
CA SER A 378 10.70 6.02 11.01
C SER A 378 11.86 6.92 10.57
N HIS A 379 11.69 8.24 10.69
CA HIS A 379 12.70 9.24 10.31
C HIS A 379 13.50 9.83 11.49
N ALA A 380 13.45 9.21 12.67
CA ALA A 380 14.23 9.63 13.84
C ALA A 380 15.75 9.50 13.62
N HIS A 381 16.49 10.54 13.97
CA HIS A 381 17.94 10.59 13.81
C HIS A 381 18.67 9.45 14.56
N PRO A 382 19.73 8.83 13.99
CA PRO A 382 20.47 7.75 14.63
C PRO A 382 21.00 8.08 16.03
N GLN A 383 21.36 9.34 16.28
CA GLN A 383 21.80 9.77 17.62
C GLN A 383 20.66 9.69 18.65
N LEU A 384 19.42 10.00 18.25
CA LEU A 384 18.25 9.89 19.11
C LEU A 384 17.94 8.41 19.43
N ARG A 385 18.11 7.53 18.43
CA ARG A 385 18.01 6.07 18.62
C ARG A 385 19.10 5.51 19.52
N LYS A 386 20.35 5.96 19.36
CA LYS A 386 21.48 5.57 20.22
C LYS A 386 21.30 6.07 21.66
N HIS A 387 20.85 7.31 21.83
CA HIS A 387 20.62 7.90 23.15
C HIS A 387 19.47 7.20 23.89
N SER A 388 18.37 6.89 23.21
CA SER A 388 17.27 6.10 23.78
C SER A 388 17.71 4.66 24.10
N ALA A 389 18.50 4.01 23.24
CA ALA A 389 19.08 2.70 23.52
C ALA A 389 20.02 2.71 24.73
N ALA A 390 20.84 3.75 24.90
CA ALA A 390 21.72 3.91 26.05
C ALA A 390 20.95 4.18 27.36
N GLN A 391 19.80 4.83 27.29
CA GLN A 391 18.91 5.04 28.43
C GLN A 391 18.08 3.80 28.82
N SER A 392 18.07 2.75 27.97
CA SER A 392 17.32 1.51 28.19
C SER A 392 17.91 0.55 29.22
N ASN A 393 18.95 0.97 29.96
CA ASN A 393 19.69 0.15 30.93
C ASN A 393 18.77 -0.58 31.94
N GLY A 394 18.46 -1.85 31.64
CA GLY A 394 18.15 -2.91 32.59
C GLY A 394 16.75 -2.98 33.22
N LYS A 395 15.82 -2.07 32.90
CA LYS A 395 14.48 -2.04 33.52
C LYS A 395 13.34 -2.35 32.55
N GLY A 396 13.40 -3.41 31.74
CA GLY A 396 12.25 -4.07 31.09
C GLY A 396 11.22 -3.24 30.30
N VAL A 397 11.42 -1.93 30.14
CA VAL A 397 10.52 -0.99 29.47
C VAL A 397 11.15 -0.68 28.12
N PRO A 398 10.42 -0.88 27.00
CA PRO A 398 10.95 -0.59 25.68
C PRO A 398 11.34 0.89 25.60
N ALA A 399 12.59 1.17 25.24
CA ALA A 399 13.05 2.55 25.06
C ALA A 399 12.31 3.19 23.89
N SER A 400 11.44 4.15 24.21
CA SER A 400 10.79 4.98 23.19
C SER A 400 11.85 5.91 22.58
N VAL A 401 12.05 5.81 21.27
CA VAL A 401 12.95 6.68 20.51
C VAL A 401 12.52 8.15 20.61
N LEU A 402 11.22 8.39 20.77
CA LEU A 402 10.66 9.73 20.95
C LEU A 402 10.36 10.02 22.42
N PRO A 403 10.49 11.28 22.88
CA PRO A 403 10.09 11.66 24.23
C PRO A 403 8.60 11.36 24.49
N PRO A 404 8.25 10.63 25.58
CA PRO A 404 6.88 10.22 25.85
C PRO A 404 5.93 11.42 26.05
N THR A 405 6.45 12.53 26.58
CA THR A 405 5.70 13.78 26.75
C THR A 405 5.16 14.30 25.42
N VAL A 406 5.93 14.17 24.33
CA VAL A 406 5.52 14.64 23.01
C VAL A 406 4.50 13.68 22.40
N THR A 407 4.74 12.37 22.49
CA THR A 407 3.81 11.37 21.94
C THR A 407 2.44 11.42 22.61
N ASP A 408 2.42 11.53 23.94
CA ASP A 408 1.18 11.57 24.71
C ASP A 408 0.44 12.88 24.44
N GLN A 409 1.15 14.00 24.34
CA GLN A 409 0.53 15.28 24.06
C GLN A 409 -0.12 15.33 22.67
N ILE A 410 0.49 14.73 21.65
CA ILE A 410 -0.10 14.63 20.30
C ILE A 410 -1.38 13.80 20.34
N ARG A 411 -1.40 12.68 21.07
CA ARG A 411 -2.61 11.85 21.25
C ARG A 411 -3.71 12.58 22.01
N LEU A 412 -3.36 13.31 23.07
CA LEU A 412 -4.31 14.12 23.83
C LEU A 412 -4.96 15.20 22.96
N TRP A 413 -4.20 15.88 22.09
CA TRP A 413 -4.77 16.86 21.17
C TRP A 413 -5.73 16.24 20.14
N GLN A 414 -5.53 14.98 19.75
CA GLN A 414 -6.53 14.26 18.96
C GLN A 414 -7.79 13.93 19.77
N LEU A 415 -7.61 13.38 20.97
CA LEU A 415 -8.73 13.04 21.85
C LEU A 415 -9.59 14.25 22.21
N GLU A 416 -9.01 15.46 22.27
CA GLU A 416 -9.76 16.70 22.48
C GLU A 416 -10.83 16.96 21.40
N ARG A 417 -10.59 16.54 20.15
CA ARG A 417 -11.58 16.64 19.07
C ARG A 417 -12.61 15.52 19.17
N ASP A 418 -12.17 14.31 19.46
CA ASP A 418 -13.02 13.12 19.49
C ASP A 418 -13.93 13.03 20.74
N ARG A 419 -13.92 14.07 21.61
CA ARG A 419 -14.79 14.17 22.80
C ARG A 419 -16.28 14.22 22.47
N LEU A 420 -16.64 14.77 21.31
CA LEU A 420 -18.02 14.96 20.88
C LEU A 420 -18.28 14.10 19.64
N ARG A 421 -19.17 13.10 19.77
CA ARG A 421 -19.65 12.29 18.65
C ARG A 421 -21.08 12.70 18.31
N ALA A 422 -21.26 13.35 17.16
CA ALA A 422 -22.58 13.63 16.64
C ALA A 422 -23.11 12.36 15.95
N THR A 423 -24.26 11.85 16.42
CA THR A 423 -24.94 10.72 15.79
C THR A 423 -26.27 11.24 15.24
N ALA A 424 -26.44 11.20 13.92
CA ALA A 424 -27.71 11.54 13.30
C ALA A 424 -28.74 10.43 13.56
N GLY A 425 -29.98 10.80 13.82
CA GLY A 425 -31.02 9.85 14.18
C GLY A 425 -32.30 10.51 14.65
N PHE A 426 -33.20 9.70 15.17
CA PHE A 426 -34.55 10.08 15.54
C PHE A 426 -34.76 9.84 17.02
N LEU A 427 -35.41 10.81 17.67
CA LEU A 427 -35.75 10.74 19.08
C LEU A 427 -37.23 10.39 19.23
N PHE A 428 -37.50 9.23 19.82
CA PHE A 428 -38.84 8.84 20.26
C PHE A 428 -39.04 9.34 21.70
N LYS A 429 -40.10 10.12 21.89
CA LYS A 429 -40.49 10.74 23.17
C LYS A 429 -42.01 10.74 23.30
N ASP A 430 -42.51 11.17 24.45
CA ASP A 430 -43.94 11.38 24.73
C ASP A 430 -44.77 10.09 24.79
N PHE A 431 -44.22 9.01 25.37
CA PHE A 431 -44.96 7.77 25.62
C PHE A 431 -45.91 7.89 26.81
N THR A 432 -47.15 7.42 26.66
CA THR A 432 -48.19 7.55 27.70
C THR A 432 -47.96 6.57 28.85
N SER A 433 -47.65 5.31 28.52
CA SER A 433 -47.40 4.24 29.49
C SER A 433 -45.95 3.74 29.45
N LEU A 434 -45.49 3.16 30.56
CA LEU A 434 -44.19 2.50 30.65
C LEU A 434 -44.13 1.23 29.78
N THR A 435 -45.25 0.52 29.63
CA THR A 435 -45.35 -0.66 28.76
C THR A 435 -45.26 -0.30 27.27
N GLU A 436 -45.89 0.81 26.87
CA GLU A 436 -45.84 1.35 25.51
C GLU A 436 -44.44 1.85 25.13
N TYR A 437 -43.64 2.27 26.12
CA TYR A 437 -42.23 2.62 25.93
C TYR A 437 -41.32 1.39 25.82
N GLN A 438 -41.55 0.36 26.66
CA GLN A 438 -40.67 -0.80 26.77
C GLN A 438 -40.65 -1.66 25.49
N ALA A 439 -41.82 -1.95 24.90
CA ALA A 439 -41.89 -2.83 23.74
C ALA A 439 -41.15 -2.29 22.50
N PRO A 440 -41.31 -1.02 22.08
CA PRO A 440 -40.53 -0.44 20.99
C PRO A 440 -39.04 -0.27 21.32
N CYS A 441 -38.70 -0.04 22.60
CA CYS A 441 -37.30 0.08 23.02
C CYS A 441 -36.57 -1.26 22.94
N GLN A 442 -37.21 -2.36 23.36
CA GLN A 442 -36.67 -3.71 23.20
C GLN A 442 -36.53 -4.10 21.73
N TYR A 443 -37.56 -3.83 20.92
CA TYR A 443 -37.51 -4.08 19.48
C TYR A 443 -36.38 -3.30 18.79
N ALA A 444 -36.17 -2.02 19.17
CA ALA A 444 -35.05 -1.22 18.67
C ALA A 444 -33.67 -1.76 19.12
N ALA A 445 -33.60 -2.39 20.29
CA ALA A 445 -32.38 -3.03 20.80
C ALA A 445 -32.07 -4.34 20.05
N GLU A 446 -33.09 -5.17 19.79
CA GLU A 446 -32.94 -6.43 19.05
C GLU A 446 -32.48 -6.21 17.60
N ILE A 447 -32.97 -5.15 16.96
CA ILE A 447 -32.56 -4.77 15.60
C ILE A 447 -31.19 -4.07 15.59
N GLY A 448 -30.67 -3.65 16.75
CA GLY A 448 -29.38 -2.97 16.86
C GLY A 448 -29.39 -1.51 16.37
N VAL A 449 -30.56 -0.85 16.34
CA VAL A 449 -30.70 0.56 15.93
C VAL A 449 -30.74 1.53 17.10
N LEU A 450 -30.86 1.03 18.34
CA LEU A 450 -30.89 1.81 19.57
C LEU A 450 -29.51 2.36 19.94
N VAL A 451 -29.39 3.70 20.06
CA VAL A 451 -28.13 4.38 20.40
C VAL A 451 -28.13 4.88 21.84
N TRP A 452 -29.26 5.39 22.32
CA TRP A 452 -29.38 5.93 23.66
C TRP A 452 -30.80 5.75 24.18
N LYS A 453 -30.95 5.54 25.49
CA LYS A 453 -32.25 5.47 26.15
C LYS A 453 -32.23 6.15 27.51
N SER A 454 -33.40 6.65 27.92
CA SER A 454 -33.65 7.13 29.27
C SER A 454 -35.00 6.60 29.76
N ASP A 455 -34.95 5.59 30.62
CA ASP A 455 -36.14 4.98 31.20
C ASP A 455 -36.91 5.99 32.08
N ARG A 456 -36.19 6.88 32.80
CA ARG A 456 -36.78 7.94 33.64
C ARG A 456 -37.64 8.92 32.85
N LYS A 457 -37.16 9.33 31.67
CA LYS A 457 -37.86 10.29 30.80
C LYS A 457 -38.72 9.60 29.75
N ARG A 458 -38.75 8.26 29.71
CA ARG A 458 -39.45 7.44 28.71
C ARG A 458 -39.14 7.92 27.29
N MET A 459 -37.86 8.00 26.96
CA MET A 459 -37.40 8.44 25.65
C MET A 459 -36.22 7.60 25.18
N PHE A 460 -36.10 7.41 23.87
CA PHE A 460 -35.00 6.67 23.29
C PHE A 460 -34.64 7.22 21.91
N PHE A 461 -33.36 7.12 21.55
CA PHE A 461 -32.78 7.62 20.32
C PHE A 461 -32.31 6.47 19.45
N VAL A 462 -32.71 6.48 18.18
CA VAL A 462 -32.37 5.44 17.20
C VAL A 462 -31.72 6.04 15.96
N THR A 463 -30.86 5.27 15.30
CA THR A 463 -30.26 5.68 14.02
C THR A 463 -31.25 5.65 12.86
N ARG A 464 -32.07 4.59 12.78
CA ARG A 464 -33.09 4.37 11.73
C ARG A 464 -34.46 4.19 12.38
N HIS A 465 -35.48 4.87 11.84
CA HIS A 465 -36.81 4.91 12.45
C HIS A 465 -37.87 4.07 11.73
N GLU A 466 -37.67 3.67 10.48
CA GLU A 466 -38.70 3.05 9.62
C GLU A 466 -39.26 1.76 10.23
N GLN A 467 -38.39 0.85 10.66
CA GLN A 467 -38.76 -0.44 11.23
C GLN A 467 -39.45 -0.27 12.60
N VAL A 468 -38.95 0.65 13.43
CA VAL A 468 -39.55 0.97 14.74
C VAL A 468 -40.92 1.65 14.56
N ALA A 469 -41.07 2.51 13.55
CA ALA A 469 -42.34 3.16 13.22
C ALA A 469 -43.37 2.17 12.63
N ALA A 470 -42.92 1.16 11.88
CA ALA A 470 -43.78 0.09 11.40
C ALA A 470 -44.28 -0.79 12.57
N PHE A 471 -43.39 -1.13 13.50
CA PHE A 471 -43.75 -1.86 14.71
C PHE A 471 -44.77 -1.09 15.56
N LEU A 472 -44.55 0.21 15.80
CA LEU A 472 -45.50 1.08 16.49
C LEU A 472 -46.87 1.17 15.79
N ARG A 473 -46.89 1.20 14.45
CA ARG A 473 -48.13 1.18 13.67
C ARG A 473 -48.86 -0.16 13.82
N SER A 474 -48.14 -1.28 13.80
CA SER A 474 -48.74 -2.62 13.97
C SER A 474 -49.39 -2.82 15.34
N GLN A 475 -48.76 -2.31 16.41
CA GLN A 475 -49.35 -2.39 17.76
C GLN A 475 -50.60 -1.52 17.91
N LYS A 476 -50.70 -0.37 17.22
CA LYS A 476 -51.92 0.46 17.22
C LYS A 476 -53.09 -0.18 16.47
N VAL A 477 -52.81 -1.03 15.47
CA VAL A 477 -53.85 -1.72 14.70
C VAL A 477 -54.36 -2.97 15.42
N GLY A 478 -53.51 -3.67 16.17
CA GLY A 478 -53.91 -4.85 16.96
C GLY A 478 -54.58 -4.55 18.31
N GLY A 479 -54.72 -3.27 18.68
CA GLY A 479 -55.32 -2.82 19.95
C GLY A 479 -56.74 -2.27 19.83
N LYS A 480 -57.46 -2.55 18.74
CA LYS A 480 -58.88 -2.21 18.55
C LYS A 480 -59.76 -3.44 18.65
#